data_AF-A0A930RG24-F1
#
_entry.id   AF-A0A930RG24-F1
#
_cell.length_a   1.000
_cell.length_b   1.000
_cell.length_c   1.000
_cell.angle_alpha   90.00
_cell.angle_beta   90.00
_cell.angle_gamma   90.00
#
_symmetry.space_group_name_H-M   'P 1'
#
loop_
_entity.id
_entity.type
_entity.pdbx_description
1 polymer ?
#
loop_
_entity_poly.entity_id
_entity_poly.type
_entity_poly.pdbx_seq_one_letter_code
_entity_poly.pdbx_strand_id
1 'polypeptide(L)'
;SEQTFARKAEELLLALDIEIACSKEDILEMYLNVVYYGGGFYGVQAASDGYFGKSPAALDLPEASMLAGVPNAPSEVSPFVNFIAAKKRQAIVLDTMQAQGMIDARTAEDAKMQALILRPRH
;
A
#
# COMPACT_ATOMS: atom_id res chain seq x y z
N SER A 1 -2.29 10.55 -30.38
CA SER A 1 -1.79 9.18 -30.56
C SER A 1 -0.27 9.14 -30.72
N GLU A 2 0.37 9.89 -31.61
CA GLU A 2 1.84 9.89 -31.76
C GLU A 2 2.63 10.38 -30.51
N GLN A 3 2.21 11.47 -29.86
CA GLN A 3 2.82 11.92 -28.59
C GLN A 3 2.73 10.86 -27.47
N THR A 4 1.70 10.01 -27.53
CA THR A 4 1.47 8.95 -26.54
C THR A 4 2.39 7.75 -26.76
N PHE A 5 2.82 7.50 -28.01
CA PHE A 5 3.77 6.44 -28.34
C PHE A 5 5.21 6.84 -28.00
N ALA A 6 5.62 8.08 -28.27
CA ALA A 6 6.93 8.59 -27.87
C ALA A 6 7.11 8.55 -26.34
N ARG A 7 6.11 9.03 -25.58
CA ARG A 7 6.13 8.96 -24.11
C ARG A 7 6.21 7.53 -23.58
N LYS A 8 5.46 6.59 -24.17
CA LYS A 8 5.53 5.17 -23.79
C LYS A 8 6.90 4.55 -24.08
N ALA A 9 7.59 4.98 -25.13
CA ALA A 9 8.95 4.53 -25.42
C ALA A 9 9.97 5.07 -24.41
N GLU A 10 9.83 6.32 -23.98
CA GLU A 10 10.63 6.91 -22.89
C GLU A 10 10.37 6.20 -21.55
N GLU A 11 9.10 5.96 -21.20
CA GLU A 11 8.73 5.20 -19.98
C GLU A 11 9.34 3.79 -19.98
N LEU A 12 9.38 3.13 -21.15
CA LEU A 12 9.97 1.79 -21.30
C LEU A 12 11.50 1.82 -21.15
N LEU A 13 12.19 2.78 -21.78
CA LEU A 13 13.64 2.94 -21.63
C LEU A 13 14.03 3.25 -20.18
N LEU A 14 13.29 4.16 -19.53
CA LEU A 14 13.52 4.51 -18.14
C LEU A 14 13.25 3.32 -17.20
N ALA A 15 12.19 2.55 -17.45
CA ALA A 15 11.92 1.33 -16.68
C ALA A 15 13.03 0.28 -16.86
N LEU A 16 13.56 0.12 -18.08
CA LEU A 16 14.67 -0.79 -18.36
C LEU A 16 15.96 -0.35 -17.65
N ASP A 17 16.28 0.94 -17.69
CA ASP A 17 17.45 1.51 -16.98
C ASP A 17 17.34 1.30 -15.47
N ILE A 18 16.13 1.45 -14.90
CA ILE A 18 15.84 1.18 -13.49
C ILE A 18 16.02 -0.32 -13.17
N GLU A 19 15.48 -1.24 -13.99
CA GLU A 19 15.63 -2.68 -13.75
C GLU A 19 17.08 -3.19 -13.90
N ILE A 20 17.90 -2.55 -14.75
CA ILE A 20 19.31 -2.88 -14.91
C ILE A 20 20.13 -2.37 -13.71
N ALA A 21 19.76 -1.22 -13.15
CA ALA A 21 20.49 -0.57 -12.05
C ALA A 21 20.02 -1.00 -10.65
N CYS A 22 18.78 -1.48 -10.51
CA CYS A 22 18.13 -1.77 -9.23
C CYS A 22 17.57 -3.19 -9.19
N SER A 23 17.65 -3.84 -8.02
CA SER A 23 16.92 -5.09 -7.79
C SER A 23 15.41 -4.84 -7.68
N LYS A 24 14.61 -5.92 -7.79
CA LYS A 24 13.15 -5.83 -7.56
C LYS A 24 12.82 -5.35 -6.15
N GLU A 25 13.67 -5.66 -5.17
CA GLU A 25 13.53 -5.24 -3.78
C GLU A 25 13.76 -3.73 -3.65
N ASP A 26 14.80 -3.19 -4.30
CA ASP A 26 15.08 -1.75 -4.32
C ASP A 26 13.95 -0.95 -4.99
N ILE A 27 13.41 -1.48 -6.10
CA ILE A 27 12.28 -0.86 -6.79
C ILE A 27 11.04 -0.81 -5.88
N LEU A 28 10.77 -1.90 -5.16
CA LEU A 28 9.65 -1.96 -4.22
C LEU A 28 9.86 -1.00 -3.05
N GLU A 29 11.05 -0.95 -2.47
CA GLU A 29 11.38 -0.03 -1.37
C GLU A 29 11.19 1.42 -1.82
N MET A 30 11.75 1.79 -2.97
CA MET A 30 11.60 3.14 -3.53
C MET A 30 10.14 3.48 -3.75
N TYR A 31 9.34 2.56 -4.33
CA TYR A 31 7.91 2.77 -4.50
C TYR A 31 7.21 3.02 -3.16
N LEU A 32 7.42 2.13 -2.18
CA LEU A 32 6.79 2.22 -0.86
C LEU A 32 7.18 3.51 -0.12
N ASN A 33 8.38 4.04 -0.34
CA ASN A 33 8.85 5.27 0.29
C ASN A 33 8.38 6.56 -0.40
N VAL A 34 7.87 6.48 -1.63
CA VAL A 34 7.47 7.66 -2.41
C VAL A 34 5.95 7.84 -2.47
N VAL A 35 5.18 6.75 -2.51
CA VAL A 35 3.73 6.85 -2.74
C VAL A 35 2.99 7.57 -1.61
N TYR A 36 1.91 8.24 -1.99
CA TYR A 36 1.02 8.92 -1.06
C TYR A 36 0.03 7.94 -0.43
N TYR A 37 -0.03 7.90 0.89
CA TYR A 37 -0.91 7.04 1.69
C TYR A 37 -2.11 7.79 2.28
N GLY A 38 -2.39 9.02 1.84
CA GLY A 38 -3.47 9.82 2.41
C GLY A 38 -3.08 10.49 3.74
N GLY A 39 -3.92 11.41 4.22
CA GLY A 39 -3.70 12.08 5.51
C GLY A 39 -2.43 12.95 5.60
N GLY A 40 -1.81 13.29 4.48
CA GLY A 40 -0.52 14.00 4.43
C GLY A 40 0.71 13.09 4.50
N PHE A 41 0.54 11.76 4.54
CA PHE A 41 1.65 10.82 4.66
C PHE A 41 2.18 10.38 3.30
N TYR A 42 3.45 10.69 3.04
CA TYR A 42 4.21 10.19 1.90
C TYR A 42 5.22 9.16 2.38
N GLY A 43 5.18 7.99 1.77
CA GLY A 43 6.00 6.86 2.15
C GLY A 43 5.44 6.01 3.30
N VAL A 44 5.76 4.72 3.25
CA VAL A 44 5.25 3.70 4.18
C VAL A 44 5.68 3.97 5.62
N GLN A 45 6.88 4.53 5.84
CA GLN A 45 7.36 4.90 7.17
C GLN A 45 6.47 5.95 7.83
N ALA A 46 6.18 7.04 7.11
CA ALA A 46 5.32 8.11 7.62
C ALA A 46 3.89 7.64 7.83
N ALA A 47 3.36 6.80 6.93
CA ALA A 47 2.02 6.24 7.06
C ALA A 47 1.91 5.29 8.28
N SER A 48 2.89 4.41 8.48
CA SER A 48 2.91 3.46 9.61
C SER A 48 2.93 4.18 10.96
N ASP A 49 3.79 5.19 11.10
CA ASP A 49 3.84 6.00 12.31
C ASP A 49 2.58 6.87 12.49
N GLY A 50 2.12 7.50 11.41
CA GLY A 50 0.97 8.40 11.42
C GLY A 50 -0.34 7.70 11.77
N TYR A 51 -0.62 6.54 11.16
CA TYR A 51 -1.85 5.78 11.41
C TYR A 51 -1.76 4.92 12.68
N PHE A 52 -0.63 4.29 12.97
CA PHE A 52 -0.53 3.25 14.00
C PHE A 52 0.54 3.52 15.07
N GLY A 53 1.45 4.48 14.88
CA GLY A 53 2.56 4.73 15.81
C GLY A 53 3.60 3.62 15.80
N LYS A 54 3.75 2.95 14.67
CA LYS A 54 4.63 1.77 14.50
C LYS A 54 5.60 2.00 13.35
N SER A 55 6.77 1.38 13.42
CA SER A 55 7.61 1.22 12.23
C SER A 55 6.96 0.22 11.27
N PRO A 56 7.23 0.29 9.95
CA PRO A 56 6.68 -0.64 8.96
C PRO A 56 6.91 -2.11 9.33
N ALA A 57 8.09 -2.43 9.87
CA ALA A 57 8.45 -3.78 10.29
C ALA A 57 7.69 -4.28 11.54
N ALA A 58 7.04 -3.38 12.28
CA ALA A 58 6.27 -3.72 13.48
C ALA A 58 4.75 -3.80 13.22
N LEU A 59 4.31 -3.57 11.97
CA LEU A 59 2.91 -3.73 11.60
C LEU A 59 2.52 -5.21 11.60
N ASP A 60 1.34 -5.50 12.14
CA ASP A 60 0.74 -6.81 11.96
C ASP A 60 0.04 -6.93 10.59
N LEU A 61 -0.44 -8.13 10.27
CA LEU A 61 -1.10 -8.39 8.97
C LEU A 61 -2.31 -7.48 8.72
N PRO A 62 -3.25 -7.27 9.67
CA PRO A 62 -4.32 -6.29 9.51
C PRO A 62 -3.83 -4.88 9.20
N GLU A 63 -2.83 -4.38 9.92
CA GLU A 63 -2.32 -3.02 9.72
C GLU A 63 -1.57 -2.88 8.39
N ALA A 64 -0.72 -3.85 8.06
CA ALA A 64 0.03 -3.88 6.80
C ALA A 64 -0.90 -3.99 5.58
N SER A 65 -1.91 -4.86 5.64
CA SER A 65 -2.91 -5.00 4.57
C SER A 65 -3.78 -3.75 4.41
N MET A 66 -4.03 -3.01 5.50
CA MET A 66 -4.70 -1.72 5.43
C MET A 66 -3.86 -0.73 4.63
N LEU A 67 -2.58 -0.54 4.99
CA LEU A 67 -1.69 0.39 4.28
C LEU A 67 -1.46 -0.01 2.82
N ALA A 68 -1.31 -1.30 2.52
CA ALA A 68 -1.17 -1.80 1.15
C ALA A 68 -2.39 -1.45 0.26
N GLY A 69 -3.56 -1.29 0.85
CA GLY A 69 -4.78 -0.91 0.14
C GLY A 69 -4.85 0.59 -0.22
N VAL A 70 -4.22 1.46 0.57
CA VAL A 70 -4.46 2.92 0.50
C VAL A 70 -3.95 3.59 -0.78
N PRO A 71 -2.74 3.30 -1.30
CA PRO A 71 -2.20 3.96 -2.49
C PRO A 71 -3.07 3.85 -3.74
N ASN A 72 -4.04 2.93 -3.78
CA ASN A 72 -4.97 2.79 -4.90
C ASN A 72 -5.89 4.01 -5.07
N ALA A 73 -6.32 4.63 -3.97
CA ALA A 73 -7.17 5.83 -4.00
C ALA A 73 -7.00 6.62 -2.68
N PRO A 74 -5.81 7.18 -2.39
CA PRO A 74 -5.45 7.66 -1.05
C PRO A 74 -6.35 8.76 -0.51
N SER A 75 -6.97 9.57 -1.39
CA SER A 75 -7.94 10.59 -1.00
C SER A 75 -9.32 10.02 -0.60
N GLU A 76 -9.66 8.82 -1.05
CA GLU A 76 -10.96 8.18 -0.83
C GLU A 76 -10.89 7.05 0.20
N VAL A 77 -9.79 6.30 0.23
CA VAL A 77 -9.61 5.09 1.06
C VAL A 77 -8.59 5.27 2.19
N SER A 78 -8.23 6.52 2.52
CA SER A 78 -7.49 6.81 3.75
C SER A 78 -8.32 6.44 4.99
N PRO A 79 -7.76 5.70 5.96
CA PRO A 79 -8.45 5.36 7.21
C PRO A 79 -8.97 6.57 8.00
N PHE A 80 -8.32 7.74 7.86
CA PHE A 80 -8.73 9.00 8.50
C PHE A 80 -9.80 9.78 7.73
N VAL A 81 -10.07 9.41 6.48
CA VAL A 81 -11.09 10.06 5.63
C VAL A 81 -12.35 9.22 5.57
N ASN A 82 -12.22 7.94 5.22
CA ASN A 82 -13.33 7.02 5.12
C ASN A 82 -12.89 5.60 5.54
N PHE A 83 -13.02 5.33 6.83
CA PHE A 83 -12.63 4.05 7.41
C PHE A 83 -13.36 2.85 6.78
N ILE A 84 -14.64 3.01 6.43
CA ILE A 84 -15.43 1.92 5.81
C ILE A 84 -14.87 1.59 4.42
N ALA A 85 -14.57 2.60 3.60
CA ALA A 85 -13.96 2.39 2.29
C ALA A 85 -12.56 1.79 2.42
N ALA A 86 -11.76 2.26 3.38
CA ALA A 86 -10.46 1.71 3.69
C ALA A 86 -10.53 0.21 4.08
N LYS A 87 -11.48 -0.18 4.95
CA LYS A 87 -11.72 -1.59 5.32
C LYS A 87 -12.14 -2.45 4.13
N LYS A 88 -12.99 -1.94 3.23
CA LYS A 88 -13.34 -2.66 1.98
C LYS A 88 -12.11 -2.89 1.12
N ARG A 89 -11.22 -1.90 1.03
CA ARG A 89 -9.98 -2.01 0.27
C ARG A 89 -8.99 -2.97 0.91
N GLN A 90 -8.85 -2.95 2.23
CA GLN A 90 -8.09 -3.92 3.01
C GLN A 90 -8.57 -5.36 2.73
N ALA A 91 -9.90 -5.58 2.71
CA ALA A 91 -10.46 -6.91 2.45
C ALA A 91 -10.02 -7.46 1.08
N ILE A 92 -10.00 -6.61 0.04
CA ILE A 92 -9.50 -6.99 -1.29
C ILE A 92 -8.03 -7.42 -1.24
N VAL A 93 -7.19 -6.74 -0.45
CA VAL A 93 -5.78 -7.13 -0.27
C VAL A 93 -5.70 -8.51 0.37
N LEU A 94 -6.42 -8.74 1.47
CA LEU A 94 -6.42 -10.02 2.18
C LEU A 94 -6.98 -11.17 1.32
N ASP A 95 -8.06 -10.93 0.57
CA ASP A 95 -8.61 -11.90 -0.39
C ASP A 95 -7.60 -12.25 -1.49
N THR A 96 -6.86 -11.25 -1.96
CA THR A 96 -5.82 -11.46 -2.98
C THR A 96 -4.65 -12.27 -2.42
N MET A 97 -4.21 -11.98 -1.19
CA MET A 97 -3.17 -12.75 -0.51
C MET A 97 -3.59 -14.21 -0.30
N GLN A 98 -4.84 -14.44 0.12
CA GLN A 98 -5.40 -15.78 0.26
C GLN A 98 -5.45 -16.51 -1.10
N ALA A 99 -5.96 -15.86 -2.14
CA ALA A 99 -6.06 -16.45 -3.47
C ALA A 99 -4.69 -16.81 -4.08
N GLN A 100 -3.63 -16.09 -3.68
CA GLN A 100 -2.24 -16.40 -4.06
C GLN A 100 -1.55 -17.39 -3.11
N GLY A 101 -2.24 -17.90 -2.09
CA GLY A 101 -1.70 -18.88 -1.14
C GLY A 101 -0.69 -18.30 -0.14
N MET A 102 -0.64 -16.96 0.02
CA MET A 102 0.26 -16.31 0.99
C MET A 102 -0.23 -16.47 2.44
N ILE A 103 -1.54 -16.59 2.64
CA ILE A 103 -2.21 -16.82 3.92
C ILE A 103 -3.37 -17.81 3.72
N ASP A 104 -3.78 -18.51 4.77
CA ASP A 104 -4.97 -19.35 4.72
C ASP A 104 -6.27 -18.54 4.90
N ALA A 105 -7.41 -19.16 4.57
CA ALA A 105 -8.72 -18.51 4.62
C ALA A 105 -9.10 -18.05 6.04
N ARG A 106 -8.69 -18.80 7.08
CA ARG A 106 -8.99 -18.43 8.46
C ARG A 106 -8.23 -17.17 8.87
N THR A 107 -6.95 -17.12 8.54
CA THR A 107 -6.07 -15.97 8.78
C THR A 107 -6.59 -14.73 8.05
N ALA A 108 -7.05 -14.88 6.80
CA ALA A 108 -7.66 -13.79 6.05
C ALA A 108 -8.93 -13.24 6.73
N GLU A 109 -9.85 -14.11 7.15
CA GLU A 109 -11.08 -13.69 7.84
C GLU A 109 -10.79 -13.08 9.22
N ASP A 110 -9.90 -13.70 10.01
CA ASP A 110 -9.50 -13.18 11.33
C ASP A 110 -8.88 -11.78 11.18
N ALA A 111 -8.02 -11.56 10.17
CA ALA A 111 -7.43 -10.26 9.90
C ALA A 111 -8.44 -9.20 9.43
N LYS A 112 -9.48 -9.60 8.67
CA LYS A 112 -10.58 -8.69 8.29
C LYS A 112 -11.39 -8.26 9.52
N MET A 113 -11.59 -9.15 10.48
CA MET A 113 -12.39 -8.90 11.69
C MET A 113 -11.63 -8.15 12.78
N GLN A 114 -10.29 -8.24 12.81
CA GLN A 114 -9.48 -7.55 13.82
C GLN A 114 -9.74 -6.03 13.79
N ALA A 115 -9.99 -5.48 14.98
CA ALA A 115 -10.15 -4.04 15.17
C ALA A 115 -8.81 -3.36 14.95
N LEU A 116 -8.79 -2.32 14.10
CA LEU A 116 -7.63 -1.49 13.87
C LEU A 116 -7.68 -0.28 14.80
N ILE A 117 -6.67 -0.15 15.66
CA ILE A 117 -6.55 0.98 16.59
C ILE A 117 -5.72 2.06 15.92
N LEU A 118 -6.40 3.07 15.38
CA LEU A 118 -5.76 4.21 14.76
C LEU A 118 -5.36 5.25 15.81
N ARG A 119 -4.23 5.92 15.58
CA ARG A 119 -3.86 7.13 16.32
C ARG A 119 -4.88 8.25 16.07
N PRO A 120 -5.04 9.19 17.01
CA PRO A 120 -5.81 10.40 16.77
C PRO A 120 -5.25 11.16 15.58
N ARG A 121 -6.12 11.72 14.76
CA ARG A 121 -5.74 12.66 13.70
C ARG A 121 -5.27 13.96 14.34
N HIS A 122 -4.05 14.39 14.04
CA HIS A 122 -3.50 15.69 14.41
C HIS A 122 -3.90 16.77 13.39
#